data_AF-A0A0W0Z490-F1
#
_entry.id   AF-A0A0W0Z490-F1
#
_cell.length_a   1.000
_cell.length_b   1.000
_cell.length_c   1.000
_cell.angle_alpha   90.00
_cell.angle_beta   90.00
_cell.angle_gamma   90.00
#
_symmetry.space_group_name_H-M   'P 1'
#
loop_
_entity.id
_entity.type
_entity.pdbx_description
1 polymer ?
#
loop_
_entity_poly.entity_id
_entity_poly.type
_entity_poly.pdbx_seq_one_letter_code
_entity_poly.pdbx_strand_id
1 'polypeptide(L)'
;MPLVSNIELEESLENFIVLNRLIADLCQTTSPLFLKLVSSLKESPFDSLKTLGKTLYQWRDEVVRMWRFTKNNGITEGFHRKMKLIQRRAYGFRNFENYRLRVKVLCS
;
A
#
# COMPACT_ATOMS: atom_id res chain seq x y z
N MET A 1 -8.94 15.49 26.62
CA MET A 1 -8.75 14.24 25.85
C MET A 1 -7.90 14.58 24.65
N PRO A 2 -6.67 14.07 24.52
CA PRO A 2 -5.85 14.46 23.39
C PRO A 2 -6.48 13.84 22.15
N LEU A 3 -6.85 14.71 21.22
CA LEU A 3 -7.19 14.37 19.85
C LEU A 3 -5.95 13.69 19.27
N VAL A 4 -5.94 12.35 19.22
CA VAL A 4 -4.92 11.62 18.44
C VAL A 4 -4.97 12.23 17.05
N SER A 5 -3.90 12.91 16.67
CA SER A 5 -3.87 13.66 15.42
C SER A 5 -3.92 12.67 14.25
N ASN A 6 -4.51 13.06 13.12
CA ASN A 6 -4.61 12.21 11.92
C ASN A 6 -3.24 11.58 11.55
N ILE A 7 -2.18 12.37 11.69
CA ILE A 7 -0.79 12.00 11.44
C ILE A 7 -0.35 10.82 12.33
N GLU A 8 -0.69 10.81 13.62
CA GLU A 8 -0.29 9.74 14.54
C GLU A 8 -0.91 8.38 14.17
N LEU A 9 -2.15 8.35 13.67
CA LEU A 9 -2.82 7.11 13.26
C LEU A 9 -2.27 6.58 11.92
N GLU A 10 -1.99 7.46 10.97
CA GLU A 10 -1.36 7.09 9.70
C GLU A 10 0.07 6.58 9.93
N GLU A 11 0.87 7.27 10.75
CA GLU A 11 2.24 6.87 11.08
C GLU A 11 2.27 5.54 11.85
N SER A 12 1.30 5.30 12.74
CA SER A 12 1.15 4.03 13.45
C SER A 12 0.83 2.86 12.50
N LEU A 13 -0.02 3.07 11.49
CA LEU A 13 -0.29 2.08 10.43
C LEU A 13 0.95 1.75 9.62
N GLU A 14 1.68 2.78 9.17
CA GLU A 14 2.88 2.62 8.36
C GLU A 14 3.95 1.84 9.11
N ASN A 15 4.23 2.23 10.36
CA ASN A 15 5.17 1.56 11.23
C ASN A 15 4.78 0.10 11.48
N PHE A 16 3.49 -0.18 11.70
CA PHE A 16 2.98 -1.55 11.86
C PHE A 16 3.21 -2.42 10.61
N ILE A 17 2.96 -1.87 9.41
CA ILE A 17 3.19 -2.57 8.14
C ILE A 17 4.68 -2.86 7.90
N VAL A 18 5.57 -1.94 8.30
CA VAL A 18 7.02 -2.12 8.21
C VAL A 18 7.52 -3.16 9.21
N LEU A 19 7.04 -3.12 10.46
CA LEU A 19 7.42 -4.06 11.53
C LEU A 19 6.99 -5.49 11.24
N ASN A 20 5.77 -5.72 10.76
CA ASN A 20 5.30 -7.06 10.39
C ASN A 20 6.10 -7.70 9.25
N ARG A 21 6.77 -6.87 8.45
CA ARG A 21 7.57 -7.31 7.31
C ARG A 21 8.87 -8.01 7.72
N LEU A 22 9.33 -7.79 8.95
CA LEU A 22 10.62 -8.30 9.44
C LEU A 22 10.53 -9.72 10.00
N ILE A 23 9.34 -10.23 10.36
CA ILE A 23 9.19 -11.54 10.99
C ILE A 23 7.88 -12.19 10.51
N ALA A 24 7.98 -13.10 9.53
CA ALA A 24 6.83 -13.89 9.03
C ALA A 24 6.14 -14.68 10.15
N ASP A 25 6.89 -15.07 11.19
CA ASP A 25 6.39 -15.80 12.36
C ASP A 25 5.51 -14.95 13.29
N LEU A 26 5.55 -13.61 13.20
CA LEU A 26 4.72 -12.72 14.02
C LEU A 26 3.28 -12.60 13.51
N CYS A 27 2.96 -13.17 12.34
CA CYS A 27 1.66 -13.00 11.67
C CYS A 27 0.45 -13.38 12.54
N GLN A 28 0.62 -14.34 13.45
CA GLN A 28 -0.44 -14.73 14.39
C GLN A 28 -0.66 -13.68 15.50
N THR A 29 0.42 -13.06 15.98
CA THR A 29 0.39 -12.04 17.04
C THR A 29 -0.01 -10.66 16.52
N THR A 30 0.21 -10.38 15.24
CA THR A 30 -0.03 -9.07 14.63
C THR A 30 -1.43 -8.91 14.06
N SER A 31 -2.12 -10.01 13.69
CA SER A 31 -3.51 -9.97 13.22
C SER A 31 -4.50 -9.30 14.21
N PRO A 32 -4.46 -9.59 15.53
CA PRO A 32 -5.32 -8.89 16.49
C PRO A 32 -5.02 -7.39 16.61
N LEU A 33 -3.74 -7.01 16.56
CA LEU A 33 -3.33 -5.60 16.62
C LEU A 33 -3.84 -4.83 15.38
N PHE A 34 -3.73 -5.43 14.20
CA PHE A 34 -4.26 -4.87 12.96
C PHE A 34 -5.76 -4.62 13.05
N LEU A 35 -6.54 -5.61 13.52
CA LEU A 35 -7.98 -5.45 13.66
C LEU A 35 -8.34 -4.36 14.67
N LYS A 36 -7.59 -4.24 15.77
CA LYS A 36 -7.77 -3.16 16.75
C LYS A 36 -7.54 -1.80 16.11
N LEU A 37 -6.48 -1.67 15.33
CA LEU A 37 -6.13 -0.42 14.63
C LEU A 37 -7.18 -0.07 13.57
N VAL A 38 -7.65 -1.05 12.81
CA VAL A 38 -8.75 -0.89 11.85
C VAL A 38 -10.05 -0.43 12.53
N SER A 39 -10.37 -0.95 13.72
CA SER A 39 -11.50 -0.48 14.51
C SER A 39 -11.32 0.97 14.96
N SER A 40 -10.13 1.34 15.44
CA SER A 40 -9.82 2.74 15.80
C SER A 40 -9.96 3.70 14.62
N LEU A 41 -9.59 3.29 13.40
CA LEU A 41 -9.80 4.10 12.19
C LEU A 41 -11.28 4.30 11.87
N LYS A 42 -12.11 3.28 12.07
CA LYS A 42 -13.57 3.36 11.85
C LYS A 42 -14.28 4.27 12.86
N GLU A 43 -13.73 4.40 14.06
CA GLU A 43 -14.25 5.26 15.13
C GLU A 43 -13.70 6.69 15.08
N SER A 44 -12.71 6.94 14.22
CA SER A 44 -12.10 8.26 14.05
C SER A 44 -13.15 9.32 13.67
N PRO A 45 -13.03 10.57 14.16
CA PRO A 45 -13.95 11.64 13.79
C PRO A 45 -13.83 12.05 12.30
N PHE A 46 -12.74 11.69 11.63
CA PHE A 46 -12.47 12.07 10.24
C PHE A 46 -13.04 11.05 9.24
N ASP A 47 -13.87 11.50 8.31
CA ASP A 47 -14.53 10.61 7.34
C ASP A 47 -13.56 9.91 6.38
N SER A 48 -12.41 10.53 6.08
CA SER A 48 -11.32 9.91 5.32
C SER A 48 -10.78 8.67 6.03
N LEU A 49 -10.52 8.78 7.35
CA LEU A 49 -10.02 7.68 8.16
C LEU A 49 -11.07 6.59 8.37
N LYS A 50 -12.36 6.96 8.51
CA LYS A 50 -13.45 5.96 8.54
C LYS A 50 -13.50 5.17 7.23
N THR A 51 -13.34 5.85 6.10
CA THR A 51 -13.32 5.22 4.76
C THR A 51 -12.12 4.29 4.61
N LEU A 52 -10.94 4.72 5.07
CA LEU A 52 -9.74 3.90 5.11
C LEU A 52 -9.96 2.64 5.97
N GLY A 53 -10.49 2.80 7.19
CA GLY A 53 -10.78 1.68 8.10
C GLY A 53 -11.79 0.69 7.52
N LYS A 54 -12.83 1.16 6.83
CA LYS A 54 -13.76 0.28 6.09
C LYS A 54 -13.05 -0.49 4.98
N THR A 55 -12.20 0.18 4.19
CA THR A 55 -11.43 -0.43 3.11
C THR A 55 -10.47 -1.49 3.64
N LEU A 56 -9.65 -1.16 4.64
CA LEU A 56 -8.71 -2.10 5.26
C LEU A 56 -9.40 -3.31 5.86
N TYR A 57 -10.58 -3.13 6.46
CA TYR A 57 -11.37 -4.25 6.96
C TYR A 57 -11.88 -5.16 5.85
N GLN A 58 -12.32 -4.59 4.72
CA GLN A 58 -12.82 -5.34 3.56
C GLN A 58 -11.70 -6.19 2.93
N TRP A 59 -10.48 -5.67 2.90
CA TRP A 59 -9.29 -6.30 2.31
C TRP A 59 -8.37 -7.01 3.32
N ARG A 60 -8.86 -7.22 4.55
CA ARG A 60 -8.03 -7.74 5.65
C ARG A 60 -7.40 -9.09 5.33
N ASP A 61 -8.11 -9.96 4.62
CA ASP A 61 -7.64 -11.32 4.36
C ASP A 61 -6.48 -11.30 3.35
N GLU A 62 -6.54 -10.42 2.33
CA GLU A 62 -5.46 -10.17 1.38
C GLU A 62 -4.24 -9.54 2.04
N VAL A 63 -4.47 -8.53 2.90
CA VAL A 63 -3.41 -7.83 3.64
C VAL A 63 -2.67 -8.81 4.55
N VAL A 64 -3.39 -9.62 5.32
CA VAL A 64 -2.80 -10.65 6.21
C VAL A 64 -2.07 -11.71 5.40
N ARG A 65 -2.61 -12.15 4.25
CA ARG A 65 -1.92 -13.10 3.36
C ARG A 65 -0.57 -12.56 2.87
N MET A 66 -0.47 -11.25 2.60
CA MET A 66 0.76 -10.63 2.15
C MET A 66 1.89 -10.73 3.19
N TRP A 67 1.59 -10.75 4.49
CA TRP A 67 2.59 -10.84 5.55
C TRP A 67 3.39 -12.14 5.58
N ARG A 68 2.93 -13.19 4.89
CA ARG A 68 3.71 -14.43 4.67
C ARG A 68 4.89 -14.23 3.73
N PHE A 69 4.90 -13.14 2.97
CA PHE A 69 5.90 -12.87 1.95
C PHE A 69 6.75 -11.66 2.35
N THR A 70 8.06 -11.78 2.15
CA THR A 70 9.02 -10.67 2.33
C THR A 70 9.12 -9.77 1.10
N LYS A 71 8.25 -9.98 0.10
CA LYS A 71 8.25 -9.22 -1.15
C LYS A 71 7.67 -7.83 -0.93
N ASN A 72 8.32 -6.83 -1.52
CA ASN A 72 7.86 -5.45 -1.50
C ASN A 72 7.40 -5.02 -2.91
N ASN A 73 6.69 -3.91 -2.99
CA ASN A 73 6.25 -3.32 -4.27
C ASN A 73 7.37 -2.61 -5.05
N GLY A 74 8.62 -2.67 -4.58
CA GLY A 74 9.75 -1.91 -5.15
C GLY A 74 10.04 -2.26 -6.60
N ILE A 75 9.88 -3.53 -6.99
CA ILE A 75 10.02 -3.95 -8.39
C ILE A 75 8.93 -3.31 -9.26
N THR A 76 7.67 -3.39 -8.83
CA THR A 76 6.52 -2.81 -9.51
C THR A 76 6.66 -1.29 -9.63
N GLU A 77 7.07 -0.62 -8.56
CA GLU A 77 7.34 0.83 -8.55
C GLU A 77 8.49 1.20 -9.50
N GLY A 78 9.55 0.39 -9.54
CA GLY A 78 10.65 0.54 -10.48
C GLY A 78 10.18 0.49 -11.93
N PHE A 79 9.33 -0.49 -12.26
CA PHE A 79 8.70 -0.59 -13.57
C PHE A 79 7.79 0.60 -13.86
N HIS A 80 6.93 1.00 -12.93
CA HIS A 80 6.06 2.18 -13.09
C HIS A 80 6.86 3.45 -13.32
N ARG A 81 7.98 3.65 -12.61
CA ARG A 81 8.88 4.78 -12.82
C ARG A 81 9.50 4.76 -14.22
N LYS A 82 9.94 3.59 -14.68
CA LYS A 82 10.51 3.42 -16.03
C LYS A 82 9.46 3.70 -17.11
N MET A 83 8.24 3.19 -16.95
CA MET A 83 7.11 3.47 -17.83
C MET A 83 6.78 4.97 -17.91
N LYS A 84 6.70 5.66 -16.75
CA LYS A 84 6.50 7.12 -16.70
C LYS A 84 7.64 7.88 -17.39
N LEU A 85 8.88 7.41 -17.26
CA LEU A 85 10.02 8.02 -17.95
C LEU A 85 9.91 7.87 -19.47
N ILE A 86 9.47 6.71 -19.97
CA ILE A 86 9.23 6.46 -21.40
C ILE A 86 8.17 7.44 -21.93
N GLN A 87 7.08 7.64 -21.19
CA GLN A 87 6.03 8.61 -21.54
C GLN A 87 6.58 10.06 -21.57
N ARG A 88 7.35 10.47 -20.56
CA ARG A 88 7.94 11.81 -20.49
C ARG A 88 8.93 12.07 -21.64
N ARG A 89 9.79 11.11 -21.95
CA ARG A 89 10.75 11.22 -23.07
C ARG A 89 10.08 11.31 -24.43
N ALA A 90 8.90 10.70 -24.59
CA ALA A 90 8.12 10.77 -25.82
C ALA A 90 7.18 12.00 -25.88
N TYR A 91 7.11 12.81 -24.82
CA TYR A 91 6.10 13.87 -24.66
C TYR A 91 4.66 13.35 -24.83
N GLY A 92 4.41 12.14 -24.33
CA GLY A 92 3.13 11.45 -24.43
C GLY A 92 3.02 10.49 -25.63
N PHE A 93 1.99 9.64 -25.61
CA PHE A 93 1.67 8.73 -26.70
C PHE A 93 0.22 8.92 -27.12
N ARG A 94 -0.02 9.09 -28.41
CA ARG A 94 -1.38 9.14 -28.98
C ARG A 94 -1.92 7.74 -29.29
N ASN A 95 -1.02 6.79 -29.62
CA ASN A 95 -1.35 5.41 -29.94
C ASN A 95 -0.85 4.48 -28.83
N PHE A 96 -1.78 3.73 -28.22
CA PHE A 96 -1.48 2.80 -27.13
C PHE A 96 -0.57 1.65 -27.57
N GLU A 97 -0.67 1.16 -28.81
CA GLU A 97 0.14 0.05 -29.27
C GLU A 97 1.62 0.45 -29.37
N ASN A 98 1.91 1.68 -29.80
CA ASN A 98 3.27 2.23 -29.81
C ASN A 98 3.83 2.38 -28.39
N TYR A 99 3.01 2.79 -27.43
CA TYR A 99 3.39 2.80 -26.01
C TYR A 99 3.69 1.38 -25.51
N ARG A 100 2.81 0.42 -25.79
CA ARG A 100 2.94 -0.97 -25.38
C ARG A 100 4.22 -1.61 -25.92
N LEU A 101 4.52 -1.41 -27.20
CA LEU A 101 5.77 -1.89 -27.83
C LEU A 101 7.00 -1.33 -27.12
N ARG A 102 7.04 -0.02 -26.85
CA ARG A 102 8.16 0.61 -26.13
C ARG A 102 8.29 0.12 -24.71
N VAL A 103 7.19 -0.07 -23.99
CA VAL A 103 7.22 -0.65 -22.65
C VAL A 103 7.75 -2.08 -22.68
N LYS A 104 7.32 -2.93 -23.62
CA LYS A 104 7.84 -4.30 -23.74
C LYS A 104 9.35 -4.35 -23.98
N VAL A 105 9.86 -3.50 -24.86
CA VAL A 105 11.29 -3.47 -25.22
C VAL A 105 12.14 -2.83 -24.12
N LEU A 106 11.62 -1.80 -23.46
CA LEU A 106 12.40 -1.03 -22.50
C LEU A 106 12.21 -1.51 -21.07
N CYS A 107 11.12 -2.19 -20.72
CA CYS A 107 10.84 -2.71 -19.38
C CYS A 107 10.95 -4.24 -19.31
N SER A 108 11.90 -4.82 -20.04
CA SER A 108 12.37 -6.20 -19.88
C SER A 108 13.51 -6.31 -18.88
#